data_AF-A0A919ICV3-F1
#
_entry.id   AF-A0A919ICV3-F1
#
_cell.length_a   1.000
_cell.length_b   1.000
_cell.length_c   1.000
_cell.angle_alpha   90.00
_cell.angle_beta   90.00
_cell.angle_gamma   90.00
#
_symmetry.space_group_name_H-M   'P 1'
#
loop_
_entity.id
_entity.type
_entity.pdbx_description
1 polymer ?
#
loop_
_entity_poly.entity_id
_entity_poly.type
_entity_poly.pdbx_seq_one_letter_code
_entity_poly.pdbx_strand_id
1 'polypeptide(L)'
;MENNLDVPNPAEARKALADIDTVQRAVRDTPWPTWLYPVNALLLGAMTSTFALGDDGFVPLLASCAVLIAVNTLAGYRMGTPFALPTSRVFLASVGAAMACLLAAFIVAEVTTQRWPILVLAVAAAAVYLAGGVAHRRSTGAPR
;
A
#
# COMPACT_ATOMS: atom_id res chain seq x y z
N MET A 1 29.87 36.15 28.06
CA MET A 1 29.46 35.67 26.73
C MET A 1 28.02 35.22 26.86
N GLU A 2 27.07 36.12 26.58
CA GLU A 2 25.65 35.76 26.53
C GLU A 2 25.41 34.90 25.30
N ASN A 3 24.93 33.69 25.56
CA ASN A 3 24.52 32.76 24.53
C ASN A 3 23.12 33.20 24.09
N ASN A 4 23.03 34.10 23.10
CA ASN A 4 21.76 34.42 22.44
C ASN A 4 21.30 33.15 21.73
N LEU A 5 20.51 32.33 22.43
CA LEU A 5 19.73 31.27 21.82
C LEU A 5 18.73 31.98 20.93
N ASP A 6 19.00 31.99 19.63
CA ASP A 6 18.08 32.42 18.59
C ASP A 6 16.88 31.46 18.60
N VAL A 7 15.96 31.67 19.55
CA VAL A 7 14.75 30.86 19.73
C VAL A 7 13.73 31.38 18.72
N PRO A 8 13.36 30.58 17.71
CA PRO A 8 12.43 31.02 16.67
C PRO A 8 11.11 31.42 17.31
N ASN A 9 10.52 32.52 16.85
CA ASN A 9 9.19 32.88 17.30
C ASN A 9 8.15 31.85 16.80
N PRO A 10 6.95 31.77 17.40
CA PRO A 10 5.96 30.76 17.03
C PRO A 10 5.54 30.78 15.54
N ALA A 11 5.65 31.92 14.86
CA ALA A 11 5.31 32.01 13.44
C ALA A 11 6.41 31.40 12.57
N GLU A 12 7.68 31.66 12.87
CA GLU A 12 8.84 31.05 12.22
C GLU A 12 8.89 29.55 12.45
N ALA A 13 8.61 29.09 13.68
CA ALA A 13 8.52 27.67 13.98
C ALA A 13 7.42 26.96 13.16
N ARG A 14 6.22 27.56 13.05
CA ARG A 14 5.14 27.01 12.21
C ARG A 14 5.51 26.97 10.74
N LYS A 15 6.19 28.01 10.24
CA LYS A 15 6.65 28.05 8.85
C LYS A 15 7.68 26.96 8.58
N ALA A 16 8.68 26.82 9.44
CA ALA A 16 9.69 25.77 9.33
C ALA A 16 9.07 24.36 9.35
N LEU A 17 8.07 24.11 10.21
CA LEU A 17 7.33 22.85 10.23
C LEU A 17 6.53 22.61 8.93
N ALA A 18 5.89 23.64 8.38
CA ALA A 18 5.17 23.54 7.11
C ALA A 18 6.12 23.26 5.92
N ASP A 19 7.31 23.87 5.92
CA ASP A 19 8.34 23.63 4.92
C ASP A 19 8.87 22.18 5.01
N ILE A 20 9.13 21.68 6.22
CA ILE A 20 9.52 20.28 6.47
C ILE A 20 8.44 19.31 5.97
N ASP A 21 7.17 19.55 6.30
CA ASP A 21 6.05 18.70 5.86
C ASP A 21 5.92 18.69 4.33
N THR A 22 6.13 19.84 3.69
CA THR A 22 6.15 19.94 2.22
C THR A 22 7.27 19.09 1.61
N VAL A 23 8.49 19.18 2.15
CA VAL A 23 9.63 18.39 1.68
C VAL A 23 9.42 16.89 1.94
N GLN A 24 8.88 16.52 3.10
CA GLN A 24 8.57 15.12 3.42
C GLN A 24 7.53 14.53 2.47
N ARG A 25 6.48 15.29 2.13
CA ARG A 25 5.49 14.85 1.14
C ARG A 25 6.11 14.69 -0.24
N ALA A 26 6.97 15.61 -0.67
CA ALA A 26 7.66 15.50 -1.96
C ALA A 26 8.47 14.20 -2.09
N VAL A 27 9.11 13.74 -1.01
CA VAL A 27 9.81 12.45 -0.99
C VAL A 27 8.82 11.28 -0.96
N ARG A 28 7.77 11.35 -0.14
CA ARG A 28 6.78 10.26 0.01
C ARG A 28 5.92 10.03 -1.23
N ASP A 29 5.57 11.10 -1.93
CA ASP A 29 4.71 11.09 -3.11
C ASP A 29 5.53 10.89 -4.41
N THR A 30 6.75 10.34 -4.29
CA THR A 30 7.53 9.90 -5.45
C THR A 30 6.71 8.91 -6.27
N PRO A 31 6.55 9.12 -7.59
CA PRO A 31 5.70 8.25 -8.41
C PRO A 31 6.26 6.83 -8.47
N TRP A 32 5.42 5.86 -8.15
CA TRP A 32 5.80 4.45 -8.23
C TRP A 32 5.91 3.96 -9.67
N PRO A 33 6.78 2.96 -9.95
CA PRO A 33 6.81 2.27 -11.22
C PRO A 33 5.42 1.74 -11.60
N THR A 34 4.99 2.00 -12.84
CA THR A 34 3.63 1.67 -13.29
C THR A 34 3.31 0.17 -13.23
N TRP A 35 4.32 -0.69 -13.37
CA TRP A 35 4.18 -2.14 -13.26
C TRP A 35 3.92 -2.62 -11.83
N LEU A 36 4.23 -1.81 -10.80
CA LEU A 36 4.09 -2.23 -9.41
C LEU A 36 2.61 -2.38 -9.01
N TYR A 37 1.73 -1.54 -9.55
CA TYR A 37 0.29 -1.61 -9.27
C TYR A 37 -0.36 -2.91 -9.74
N PRO A 38 -0.24 -3.33 -11.01
CA PRO A 38 -0.80 -4.61 -11.44
C PRO A 38 -0.12 -5.81 -10.76
N VAL A 39 1.18 -5.75 -10.45
CA VAL A 39 1.85 -6.84 -9.71
C VAL A 39 1.30 -6.97 -8.29
N ASN A 40 1.18 -5.87 -7.54
CA ASN A 40 0.59 -5.90 -6.20
C ASN A 40 -0.89 -6.31 -6.22
N ALA A 41 -1.66 -5.88 -7.24
CA ALA A 41 -3.05 -6.31 -7.41
C ALA A 41 -3.14 -7.83 -7.60
N LEU A 42 -2.30 -8.40 -8.48
CA LEU A 42 -2.23 -9.85 -8.72
C LEU A 42 -1.78 -10.60 -7.47
N LEU A 43 -0.77 -10.11 -6.75
CA LEU A 43 -0.30 -10.73 -5.51
C LEU A 43 -1.34 -10.69 -4.41
N LEU A 44 -2.09 -9.60 -4.26
CA LEU A 44 -3.21 -9.52 -3.31
C LEU A 44 -4.35 -10.48 -3.68
N GLY A 45 -4.69 -10.58 -4.97
CA GLY A 45 -5.65 -11.57 -5.45
C GLY A 45 -5.17 -13.00 -5.18
N ALA A 46 -3.91 -13.31 -5.50
CA ALA A 46 -3.31 -14.61 -5.25
C ALA A 46 -3.32 -14.95 -3.75
N MET A 47 -2.86 -14.01 -2.91
CA MET A 47 -2.85 -14.12 -1.45
C MET A 47 -4.24 -14.33 -0.87
N THR A 48 -5.26 -13.68 -1.42
CA THR A 48 -6.66 -13.89 -0.99
C THR A 48 -7.18 -15.25 -1.45
N SER A 49 -6.78 -15.71 -2.64
CA SER A 49 -7.22 -16.99 -3.19
C SER A 49 -6.63 -18.21 -2.47
N THR A 50 -5.55 -18.05 -1.70
CA THR A 50 -4.94 -19.17 -0.96
C THR A 50 -5.90 -19.79 0.06
N PHE A 51 -6.85 -19.02 0.58
CA PHE A 51 -7.88 -19.54 1.48
C PHE A 51 -8.82 -20.55 0.80
N ALA A 52 -8.94 -20.53 -0.55
CA ALA A 52 -9.71 -21.52 -1.27
C ALA A 52 -9.03 -22.90 -1.33
N LEU A 53 -7.76 -22.98 -0.93
CA LEU A 53 -6.96 -24.22 -0.89
C LEU A 53 -7.16 -25.00 0.43
N GLY A 54 -7.84 -24.44 1.42
CA GLY A 54 -8.00 -25.08 2.73
C GLY A 54 -6.66 -25.30 3.43
N ASP A 55 -6.42 -26.51 3.93
CA ASP A 55 -5.22 -26.88 4.70
C ASP A 55 -3.90 -26.66 3.93
N ASP A 56 -3.94 -26.77 2.59
CA ASP A 56 -2.78 -26.54 1.72
C ASP A 56 -2.48 -25.05 1.48
N GLY A 57 -3.33 -24.15 1.98
CA GLY A 57 -3.28 -22.71 1.70
C GLY A 57 -2.19 -21.95 2.46
N PHE A 58 -1.64 -22.51 3.54
CA PHE A 58 -0.70 -21.79 4.41
C PHE A 58 0.65 -21.48 3.74
N VAL A 59 1.26 -22.48 3.10
CA VAL A 59 2.54 -22.31 2.39
C VAL A 59 2.42 -21.28 1.25
N PRO A 60 1.43 -21.35 0.33
CA PRO A 60 1.27 -20.34 -0.71
C PRO A 60 0.90 -18.95 -0.16
N LEU A 61 0.22 -18.86 1.00
CA LEU A 61 -0.03 -17.59 1.67
C LEU A 61 1.30 -16.94 2.09
N LEU A 62 2.16 -17.68 2.80
CA LEU A 62 3.48 -17.19 3.21
C LEU A 62 4.35 -16.82 2.01
N ALA A 63 4.34 -17.64 0.95
CA ALA A 63 5.07 -17.34 -0.28
C ALA A 63 4.58 -16.04 -0.92
N SER A 64 3.26 -15.83 -0.99
CA SER A 64 2.66 -14.60 -1.53
C SER A 64 3.04 -13.37 -0.71
N CYS A 65 3.01 -13.46 0.62
CA CYS A 65 3.49 -12.41 1.53
C CYS A 65 4.97 -12.08 1.28
N ALA A 66 5.82 -13.10 1.19
CA ALA A 66 7.25 -12.92 0.97
C ALA A 66 7.54 -12.25 -0.38
N VAL A 67 6.87 -12.68 -1.46
CA VAL A 67 7.00 -12.08 -2.79
C VAL A 67 6.50 -10.64 -2.79
N LEU A 68 5.36 -10.35 -2.14
CA LEU A 68 4.84 -9.00 -2.02
C LEU A 68 5.85 -8.07 -1.31
N ILE A 69 6.39 -8.50 -0.17
CA ILE A 69 7.41 -7.74 0.57
C ILE A 69 8.65 -7.53 -0.30
N ALA A 70 9.16 -8.58 -0.94
CA ALA A 70 10.37 -8.51 -1.76
C ALA A 70 10.20 -7.55 -2.95
N VAL A 71 9.09 -7.64 -3.67
CA VAL A 71 8.78 -6.76 -4.81
C VAL A 71 8.67 -5.30 -4.38
N ASN A 72 7.93 -5.01 -3.30
CA ASN A 72 7.76 -3.63 -2.82
C ASN A 72 9.07 -3.07 -2.28
N THR A 73 9.85 -3.87 -1.56
CA THR A 73 11.17 -3.48 -1.05
C THR A 73 12.14 -3.18 -2.18
N LEU A 74 12.21 -4.06 -3.20
CA LEU A 74 13.06 -3.85 -4.38
C LEU A 74 12.65 -2.60 -5.16
N ALA A 75 11.35 -2.40 -5.39
CA ALA A 75 10.85 -1.21 -6.07
C ALA A 75 11.19 0.05 -5.27
N GLY A 76 11.00 0.02 -3.96
CA GLY A 76 11.31 1.13 -3.07
C GLY A 76 12.80 1.47 -3.04
N TYR A 77 13.70 0.48 -3.02
CA TYR A 77 15.15 0.73 -3.17
C TYR A 77 15.49 1.36 -4.53
N ARG A 78 14.84 0.93 -5.62
CA ARG A 78 15.03 1.55 -6.95
C ARG A 78 14.53 2.99 -7.03
N MET A 79 13.53 3.35 -6.22
CA MET A 79 13.01 4.71 -6.10
C MET A 79 13.81 5.59 -5.11
N GLY A 80 14.76 5.01 -4.36
CA GLY A 80 15.44 5.69 -3.26
C GLY A 80 14.58 5.89 -2.01
N THR A 81 13.39 5.26 -1.96
CA THR A 81 12.38 5.44 -0.91
C THR A 81 11.78 4.10 -0.47
N PRO A 82 12.59 3.16 0.09
CA PRO A 82 12.18 1.78 0.40
C PRO A 82 10.95 1.66 1.31
N PHE A 83 10.69 2.67 2.14
CA PHE A 83 9.63 2.67 3.15
C PHE A 83 8.71 3.89 3.03
N ALA A 84 8.68 4.56 1.88
CA ALA A 84 7.75 5.67 1.68
C ALA A 84 6.30 5.16 1.64
N LEU A 85 5.49 5.66 2.58
CA LEU A 85 4.06 5.44 2.59
C LEU A 85 3.36 6.51 1.74
N PRO A 86 2.46 6.11 0.83
CA PRO A 86 1.62 7.03 0.08
C PRO A 86 0.78 7.92 1.00
N THR A 87 0.58 9.18 0.63
CA THR A 87 -0.28 10.10 1.39
C THR A 87 -1.72 10.19 0.85
N SER A 88 -1.97 9.64 -0.35
CA SER A 88 -3.28 9.69 -1.00
C SER A 88 -4.34 8.93 -0.21
N ARG A 89 -5.31 9.66 0.38
CA ARG A 89 -6.42 9.08 1.16
C ARG A 89 -7.23 8.07 0.37
N VAL A 90 -7.46 8.33 -0.92
CA VAL A 90 -8.21 7.43 -1.80
C VAL A 90 -7.44 6.12 -2.01
N PHE A 91 -6.12 6.21 -2.19
CA PHE A 91 -5.30 5.01 -2.32
C PHE A 91 -5.28 4.20 -1.01
N LEU A 92 -5.06 4.87 0.12
CA LEU A 92 -5.07 4.22 1.43
C LEU A 92 -6.42 3.56 1.75
N ALA A 93 -7.54 4.21 1.42
CA ALA A 93 -8.87 3.63 1.55
C ALA A 93 -9.05 2.38 0.66
N SER A 94 -8.50 2.41 -0.56
CA SER A 94 -8.53 1.28 -1.48
C SER A 94 -7.69 0.11 -0.97
N VAL A 95 -6.49 0.38 -0.43
CA VAL A 95 -5.66 -0.62 0.24
C VAL A 95 -6.40 -1.23 1.43
N GLY A 96 -7.03 -0.40 2.27
CA GLY A 96 -7.85 -0.86 3.38
C GLY A 96 -9.01 -1.76 2.95
N ALA A 97 -9.71 -1.39 1.88
CA ALA A 97 -10.79 -2.20 1.31
C ALA A 97 -10.29 -3.54 0.71
N ALA A 98 -9.12 -3.54 0.06
CA ALA A 98 -8.50 -4.78 -0.41
C ALA A 98 -8.10 -5.70 0.76
N MET A 99 -7.55 -5.15 1.85
CA MET A 99 -7.25 -5.90 3.07
C MET A 99 -8.53 -6.44 3.74
N ALA A 100 -9.62 -5.68 3.72
CA ALA A 100 -10.91 -6.13 4.22
C ALA A 100 -11.45 -7.32 3.40
N CYS A 101 -11.26 -7.34 2.08
CA CYS A 101 -11.62 -8.48 1.23
C CYS A 101 -10.82 -9.74 1.61
N LEU A 102 -9.52 -9.58 1.87
CA LEU A 102 -8.66 -10.67 2.32
C LEU A 102 -9.11 -11.23 3.68
N LEU A 103 -9.39 -10.35 4.64
CA LEU A 103 -9.90 -10.77 5.96
C LEU A 103 -11.27 -11.44 5.85
N ALA A 104 -12.15 -10.93 5.01
CA ALA A 104 -13.45 -11.55 4.74
C ALA A 104 -13.26 -12.94 4.13
N ALA A 105 -12.30 -13.14 3.22
CA ALA A 105 -12.02 -14.43 2.61
C ALA A 105 -11.52 -15.45 3.64
N PHE A 106 -10.67 -15.02 4.58
CA PHE A 106 -10.26 -15.83 5.73
C PHE A 106 -11.48 -16.26 6.55
N ILE A 107 -12.36 -15.33 6.94
CA ILE A 107 -13.57 -15.64 7.71
C ILE A 107 -14.49 -16.61 6.94
N VAL A 108 -14.68 -16.41 5.64
CA VAL A 108 -15.48 -17.29 4.79
C VAL A 108 -14.91 -18.71 4.77
N ALA A 109 -13.58 -18.86 4.70
CA ALA A 109 -12.92 -20.15 4.71
C ALA A 109 -13.09 -20.89 6.04
N GLU A 110 -13.11 -20.17 7.16
CA GLU A 110 -13.30 -20.75 8.49
C GLU A 110 -14.77 -21.11 8.80
N VAL A 111 -15.72 -20.31 8.31
CA VAL A 111 -17.14 -20.44 8.67
C VAL A 111 -17.93 -21.24 7.63
N THR A 112 -17.40 -21.40 6.42
CA THR A 112 -18.12 -22.01 5.30
C THR A 112 -17.23 -22.99 4.52
N THR A 113 -17.86 -23.97 3.88
CA THR A 113 -17.18 -24.88 2.94
C THR A 113 -17.21 -24.37 1.49
N GLN A 114 -17.82 -23.21 1.24
CA GLN A 114 -18.00 -22.69 -0.11
C GLN A 114 -16.76 -21.93 -0.56
N ARG A 115 -16.16 -22.38 -1.68
CA ARG A 115 -14.93 -21.77 -2.24
C ARG A 115 -15.18 -20.59 -3.16
N TRP A 116 -16.34 -20.53 -3.81
CA TRP A 116 -16.64 -19.48 -4.79
C TRP A 116 -16.63 -18.05 -4.21
N PRO A 117 -17.08 -17.76 -2.97
CA PRO A 117 -17.05 -16.39 -2.44
C PRO A 117 -15.60 -15.91 -2.21
N ILE A 118 -14.68 -16.81 -1.86
CA ILE A 118 -13.25 -16.50 -1.71
C ILE A 118 -12.66 -16.00 -3.04
N LEU A 119 -13.01 -16.67 -4.15
CA LEU A 119 -12.55 -16.26 -5.48
C LEU A 119 -13.13 -14.90 -5.89
N VAL A 120 -14.40 -14.63 -5.56
CA VAL A 120 -15.02 -13.32 -5.80
C VAL A 120 -14.31 -12.24 -4.98
N LEU A 121 -14.01 -12.50 -3.71
CA LEU A 121 -13.27 -11.58 -2.83
C LEU A 121 -11.83 -11.35 -3.32
N ALA A 122 -11.18 -12.38 -3.86
CA ALA A 122 -9.85 -12.26 -4.45
C ALA A 122 -9.84 -11.34 -5.67
N VAL A 123 -10.82 -11.48 -6.57
CA VAL A 123 -11.00 -10.60 -7.73
C VAL A 123 -11.31 -9.17 -7.27
N ALA A 124 -12.19 -9.01 -6.26
CA ALA A 124 -12.54 -7.72 -5.71
C ALA A 124 -11.31 -7.02 -5.08
N ALA A 125 -10.49 -7.73 -4.29
CA ALA A 125 -9.27 -7.21 -3.69
C ALA A 125 -8.30 -6.68 -4.76
N ALA A 126 -8.07 -7.46 -5.81
CA ALA A 126 -7.20 -7.07 -6.93
C ALA A 126 -7.75 -5.84 -7.67
N ALA A 127 -9.04 -5.85 -8.00
CA ALA A 127 -9.70 -4.75 -8.73
C ALA A 127 -9.71 -3.44 -7.94
N VAL A 128 -10.04 -3.50 -6.65
CA VAL A 128 -10.06 -2.33 -5.75
C VAL A 128 -8.65 -1.76 -5.58
N TYR A 129 -7.65 -2.61 -5.38
CA TYR A 129 -6.26 -2.16 -5.31
C TYR A 129 -5.82 -1.47 -6.61
N LEU A 130 -6.15 -2.06 -7.77
CA LEU A 130 -5.80 -1.52 -9.08
C LEU A 130 -6.47 -0.16 -9.33
N ALA A 131 -7.75 -0.03 -8.99
CA ALA A 131 -8.48 1.24 -9.05
C ALA A 131 -7.85 2.31 -8.14
N GLY A 132 -7.46 1.91 -6.92
CA GLY A 132 -6.68 2.76 -6.01
C GLY A 132 -5.34 3.19 -6.62
N GLY A 133 -4.65 2.27 -7.29
CA GLY A 133 -3.37 2.54 -7.96
C GLY A 133 -3.49 3.60 -9.06
N VAL A 134 -4.60 3.60 -9.80
CA VAL A 134 -4.93 4.67 -10.76
C VAL A 134 -5.09 6.01 -10.05
N ALA A 135 -5.77 6.05 -8.90
CA ALA A 135 -5.92 7.26 -8.11
C ALA A 135 -4.57 7.76 -7.56
N HIS A 136 -3.71 6.86 -7.09
CA HIS A 136 -2.37 7.19 -6.62
C HIS A 136 -1.47 7.77 -7.72
N ARG A 137 -1.46 7.15 -8.91
CA ARG A 137 -0.72 7.69 -10.08
C ARG A 137 -1.18 9.10 -10.44
N ARG A 138 -2.49 9.37 -10.36
CA ARG A 138 -3.04 10.70 -10.62
C ARG A 138 -2.61 11.72 -9.57
N SER A 139 -2.53 11.33 -8.29
CA SER A 139 -2.09 12.25 -7.23
C SER A 139 -0.60 12.56 -7.26
N THR A 140 0.24 11.66 -7.80
CA THR A 140 1.71 11.84 -7.87
C THR A 140 2.20 12.45 -9.19
N GLY A 141 1.29 12.78 -10.12
CA GLY A 141 1.63 13.48 -11.36
C GLY A 141 2.41 12.65 -12.40
N ALA A 142 2.48 11.32 -12.24
CA ALA A 142 3.17 10.46 -13.19
C ALA A 142 2.54 10.56 -14.60
N PRO A 143 3.34 10.69 -15.69
CA PRO A 143 2.82 10.79 -17.06
C PRO A 143 2.01 9.54 -17.44
N ARG A 144 1.00 9.73 -18.30
CA ARG A 144 0.01 8.71 -18.68
C ARG A 144 0.65 7.49 -19.33
#